data_AF-A0AAN7M7V5-F1
#
_entry.id   AF-A0AAN7M7V5-F1
#
_cell.length_a   1.000
_cell.length_b   1.000
_cell.length_c   1.000
_cell.angle_alpha   90.00
_cell.angle_beta   90.00
_cell.angle_gamma   90.00
#
_symmetry.space_group_name_H-M   'P 1'
#
loop_
_entity.id
_entity.type
_entity.pdbx_description
1 polymer ?
#
loop_
_entity_poly.entity_id
_entity_poly.type
_entity_poly.pdbx_seq_one_letter_code
_entity_poly.pdbx_strand_id
1 'polypeptide(L)'
;MMEREGVTAEGRGWWEFLISLGLIYLSPDFEWKQSKSDPYIVAAMAKSKNHTAHNQSYKAHKNGIKKPRRHRKTSTKGMDPKFLRNQRYARKHNNQKDGSGSEQE
;
A
#
# COMPACT_ATOMS: atom_id res chain seq x y z
N MET A 1 -29.85 31.11 -10.27
CA MET A 1 -31.06 30.29 -10.50
C MET A 1 -30.58 28.86 -10.71
N MET A 2 -30.79 27.85 -9.88
CA MET A 2 -31.49 27.56 -8.61
C MET A 2 -30.57 26.56 -7.86
N GLU A 3 -30.18 26.77 -6.60
CA GLU A 3 -30.70 26.11 -5.38
C GLU A 3 -30.63 24.57 -5.41
N ARG A 4 -29.71 23.94 -4.65
CA ARG A 4 -29.79 23.43 -3.24
C ARG A 4 -30.34 21.99 -3.10
N GLU A 5 -29.42 21.10 -2.70
CA GLU A 5 -29.49 20.00 -1.70
C GLU A 5 -30.59 18.92 -1.70
N GLY A 6 -30.18 17.67 -1.37
CA GLY A 6 -31.08 16.53 -1.09
C GLY A 6 -30.35 15.17 -1.14
N VAL A 7 -29.48 14.82 -0.19
CA VAL A 7 -29.73 13.93 0.98
C VAL A 7 -29.51 12.43 0.71
N THR A 8 -28.59 11.86 1.49
CA THR A 8 -28.26 10.44 1.70
C THR A 8 -29.35 9.67 2.43
N ALA A 9 -29.66 8.42 2.07
CA ALA A 9 -30.31 7.40 2.93
C ALA A 9 -30.39 6.06 2.12
N GLU A 10 -30.13 4.83 2.58
CA GLU A 10 -30.09 4.24 3.92
C GLU A 10 -29.28 2.93 3.87
N GLY A 11 -28.35 2.77 4.81
CA GLY A 11 -27.84 1.47 5.19
C GLY A 11 -28.89 0.74 6.02
N ARG A 12 -29.60 -0.22 5.43
CA ARG A 12 -30.45 -1.15 6.17
C ARG A 12 -29.61 -2.35 6.58
N GLY A 13 -29.26 -2.40 7.87
CA GLY A 13 -28.41 -3.43 8.45
C GLY A 13 -29.07 -4.82 8.43
N TRP A 14 -28.23 -5.86 8.42
CA TRP A 14 -28.61 -7.28 8.46
C TRP A 14 -29.62 -7.67 9.56
N TRP A 15 -29.73 -6.87 10.60
CA TRP A 15 -30.65 -7.02 11.72
C TRP A 15 -32.13 -6.96 11.29
N GLU A 16 -32.46 -6.24 10.21
CA GLU A 16 -33.82 -6.20 9.62
C GLU A 16 -34.21 -7.55 8.98
N PHE A 17 -33.22 -8.32 8.49
CA PHE A 17 -33.45 -9.64 7.90
C PHE A 17 -33.73 -10.72 8.95
N LEU A 18 -33.22 -10.53 10.17
CA LEU A 18 -33.41 -11.46 11.29
C LEU A 18 -34.78 -11.32 11.95
N ILE A 19 -35.44 -10.15 11.81
CA ILE A 19 -36.80 -9.93 12.32
C ILE A 19 -37.84 -10.70 11.48
N SER A 20 -37.60 -10.91 10.17
CA SER A 20 -38.53 -11.63 9.29
C SER A 20 -38.58 -13.15 9.50
N LEU A 21 -37.60 -13.75 10.20
CA LEU A 21 -37.56 -15.20 10.45
C LEU A 21 -38.18 -15.61 11.81
N GLY A 22 -38.80 -14.68 12.54
CA GLY A 22 -39.66 -15.01 13.69
C GLY A 22 -38.98 -15.79 14.82
N LEU A 23 -37.68 -15.54 15.06
CA LEU A 23 -36.84 -16.30 16.00
C LEU A 23 -36.43 -15.50 17.24
N ILE A 24 -37.31 -14.63 17.74
CA ILE A 24 -37.13 -13.95 19.04
C ILE A 24 -38.45 -14.03 19.82
N TYR A 25 -38.53 -14.98 20.75
CA TYR A 25 -39.60 -15.04 21.76
C TYR A 25 -39.16 -14.21 22.97
N LEU A 26 -39.81 -13.04 23.09
CA LEU A 26 -40.06 -12.21 24.28
C LEU A 26 -39.10 -12.28 25.50
N SER A 27 -38.35 -11.19 25.71
CA SER A 27 -38.11 -10.60 27.03
C SER A 27 -38.11 -9.07 26.87
N PRO A 28 -39.13 -8.35 27.38
CA PRO A 28 -39.25 -6.90 27.19
C PRO A 28 -38.77 -6.16 28.44
N ASP A 29 -37.50 -6.31 28.84
CA ASP A 29 -36.92 -5.53 29.95
C ASP A 29 -35.42 -5.20 29.70
N PHE A 30 -35.08 -4.82 28.47
CA PHE A 30 -33.75 -4.26 28.18
C PHE A 30 -33.85 -2.75 28.02
N GLU A 31 -33.86 -2.05 29.16
CA GLU A 31 -33.73 -0.60 29.26
C GLU A 31 -32.34 -0.20 28.74
N TRP A 32 -32.27 0.23 27.47
CA TRP A 32 -31.10 0.92 26.95
C TRP A 32 -30.99 2.28 27.68
N LYS A 33 -30.18 2.33 28.74
CA LYS A 33 -29.62 3.60 29.20
C LYS A 33 -28.69 4.13 28.10
N GLN A 34 -29.25 4.96 27.23
CA GLN A 34 -28.54 5.80 26.30
C GLN A 34 -27.54 6.64 27.12
N SER A 35 -26.28 6.23 27.17
CA SER A 35 -25.21 7.10 27.64
C SER A 35 -25.17 8.29 26.70
N LYS A 36 -25.65 9.45 27.18
CA LYS A 36 -25.48 10.74 26.51
C LYS A 36 -23.97 10.98 26.39
N SER A 37 -23.39 10.63 25.25
CA SER A 37 -22.11 11.18 24.84
C SER A 37 -22.30 12.68 24.67
N ASP A 38 -21.60 13.47 25.48
CA ASP A 38 -21.70 14.93 25.54
C ASP A 38 -21.66 15.58 24.15
N PRO A 39 -22.72 16.29 23.70
CA PRO A 39 -22.81 16.81 22.34
C PRO A 39 -22.25 18.24 22.22
N TYR A 40 -21.09 18.53 22.79
CA TYR A 40 -20.49 19.86 22.66
C TYR A 40 -18.95 19.90 22.72
N ILE A 41 -18.25 19.04 21.97
CA ILE A 41 -16.88 19.37 21.55
C ILE A 41 -16.81 19.34 20.02
N VAL A 42 -17.64 20.15 19.38
CA VAL A 42 -17.24 20.85 18.16
C VAL A 42 -16.44 22.08 18.58
N ALA A 43 -15.31 21.86 19.26
CA ALA A 43 -14.20 22.77 19.07
C ALA A 43 -14.00 22.79 17.54
N ALA A 44 -14.30 23.93 16.92
CA ALA A 44 -14.09 24.18 15.50
C ALA A 44 -12.87 23.39 15.04
N MET A 45 -13.00 22.56 13.99
CA MET A 45 -11.89 21.80 13.43
C MET A 45 -10.67 22.71 13.32
N ALA A 46 -9.83 22.70 14.36
CA ALA A 46 -8.77 23.66 14.48
C ALA A 46 -7.80 23.23 13.39
N LYS A 47 -7.55 24.12 12.42
CA LYS A 47 -6.74 23.75 11.26
C LYS A 47 -5.43 23.15 11.74
N SER A 48 -5.27 21.85 11.54
CA SER A 48 -4.03 21.16 11.81
C SER A 48 -3.02 21.46 10.70
N LYS A 49 -1.75 21.22 10.97
CA LYS A 49 -0.70 21.38 9.96
C LYS A 49 -0.93 20.38 8.80
N ASN A 50 -1.06 20.89 7.58
CA ASN A 50 -1.39 20.08 6.40
C ASN A 50 -0.20 19.24 5.88
N HIS A 51 1.04 19.65 6.15
CA HIS A 51 2.23 18.91 5.75
C HIS A 51 3.43 19.27 6.65
N THR A 52 4.28 18.28 6.96
CA THR A 52 5.53 18.52 7.70
C THR A 52 6.63 17.54 7.29
N ALA A 53 7.79 18.09 6.93
CA ALA A 53 9.03 17.32 6.76
C ALA A 53 9.81 17.16 8.07
N HIS A 54 9.29 17.70 9.17
CA HIS A 54 9.93 17.57 10.48
C HIS A 54 10.00 16.08 10.88
N ASN A 55 11.12 15.66 11.46
CA ASN A 55 11.43 14.28 11.85
C ASN A 55 11.65 13.28 10.69
N GLN A 56 11.53 13.68 9.41
CA GLN A 56 11.82 12.77 8.30
C GLN A 56 13.30 12.40 8.24
N SER A 57 14.18 13.40 8.35
CA SER A 57 15.63 13.18 8.37
C SER A 57 16.05 12.31 9.56
N TYR A 58 15.55 12.60 10.77
CA TYR A 58 15.88 11.82 11.96
C TYR A 58 15.50 10.34 11.82
N LYS A 59 14.31 10.04 11.28
CA LYS A 59 13.87 8.66 10.99
C LYS A 59 14.73 7.99 9.90
N ALA A 60 15.06 8.71 8.83
CA ALA A 60 15.91 8.19 7.75
C ALA A 60 17.33 7.84 8.23
N HIS A 61 17.86 8.62 9.17
CA HIS A 61 19.20 8.41 9.72
C HIS A 61 19.27 7.41 10.88
N LYS A 62 18.14 7.02 11.52
CA LYS A 62 18.13 5.97 12.57
C LYS A 62 18.74 4.64 12.11
N ASN A 63 18.36 4.17 10.92
CA ASN A 63 18.91 2.95 10.31
C ASN A 63 19.99 3.25 9.25
N GLY A 64 20.19 4.54 8.97
CA GLY A 64 21.07 5.07 7.94
C GLY A 64 20.51 4.91 6.52
N ILE A 65 20.72 5.92 5.68
CA ILE A 65 20.41 5.86 4.24
C ILE A 65 21.44 4.95 3.57
N LYS A 66 21.03 3.75 3.16
CA LYS A 66 21.93 2.76 2.55
C LYS A 66 22.17 3.07 1.08
N LYS A 67 23.44 3.01 0.67
CA LYS A 67 23.84 3.10 -0.74
C LYS A 67 23.47 1.79 -1.46
N PRO A 68 23.15 1.83 -2.78
CA PRO A 68 22.94 0.62 -3.55
C PRO A 68 24.21 -0.24 -3.54
N ARG A 69 24.04 -1.57 -3.43
CA ARG A 69 25.17 -2.50 -3.39
C ARG A 69 25.85 -2.57 -4.75
N ARG A 70 27.17 -2.38 -4.77
CA ARG A 70 27.99 -2.58 -5.98
C ARG A 70 28.24 -4.07 -6.18
N HIS A 71 27.65 -4.64 -7.22
CA HIS A 71 27.91 -6.02 -7.66
C HIS A 71 28.94 -6.03 -8.79
N ARG A 72 29.72 -7.12 -8.94
CA ARG A 72 30.67 -7.28 -10.07
C ARG A 72 29.98 -7.19 -11.43
N LYS A 73 28.73 -7.67 -11.52
CA LYS A 73 27.88 -7.57 -12.69
C LYS A 73 26.56 -6.94 -12.26
N THR A 74 26.19 -5.81 -12.85
CA THR A 74 24.91 -5.13 -12.62
C THR A 74 23.81 -5.71 -13.50
N SER A 75 22.55 -5.41 -13.19
CA SER A 75 21.40 -5.86 -13.99
C SER A 75 21.41 -5.19 -15.37
N THR A 76 21.25 -5.96 -16.44
CA THR A 76 21.14 -5.45 -17.83
C THR A 76 19.70 -5.17 -18.26
N LYS A 77 18.76 -5.05 -17.31
CA LYS A 77 17.35 -4.76 -17.58
C LYS A 77 17.24 -3.32 -18.14
N GLY A 78 16.54 -3.16 -19.27
CA GLY A 78 16.39 -1.87 -19.95
C GLY A 78 17.51 -1.52 -20.93
N MET A 79 18.46 -2.43 -21.17
CA MET A 79 19.48 -2.27 -22.21
C MET A 79 18.92 -2.57 -23.61
N ASP A 80 19.51 -1.96 -24.64
CA ASP A 80 19.13 -2.18 -26.04
C ASP A 80 19.03 -3.68 -26.39
N PRO A 81 17.86 -4.15 -26.85
CA PRO A 81 17.66 -5.52 -27.28
C PRO A 81 18.66 -6.00 -28.34
N LYS A 82 19.11 -5.13 -29.25
CA LYS A 82 20.08 -5.52 -30.31
C LYS A 82 21.44 -5.86 -29.71
N PHE A 83 21.91 -5.05 -28.77
CA PHE A 83 23.13 -5.35 -28.02
C PHE A 83 23.00 -6.65 -27.22
N LEU A 84 21.88 -6.86 -26.52
CA LEU A 84 21.65 -8.09 -25.73
C LEU A 84 21.65 -9.35 -26.60
N ARG A 85 21.06 -9.29 -27.81
CA ARG A 85 21.10 -10.40 -28.77
C ARG A 85 22.53 -10.72 -29.19
N ASN A 86 23.32 -9.71 -29.55
CA ASN A 86 24.72 -9.88 -29.91
C ASN A 86 25.56 -10.46 -28.76
N GLN A 87 25.39 -9.93 -27.54
CA GLN A 87 26.11 -10.41 -26.36
C GLN A 87 25.79 -11.88 -26.05
N ARG A 88 24.55 -12.35 -26.30
CA ARG A 88 24.19 -13.77 -26.16
C ARG A 88 24.92 -14.65 -27.17
N TYR A 89 25.02 -14.24 -28.43
CA TYR A 89 25.76 -14.99 -29.45
C TYR A 89 27.27 -15.03 -29.16
N ALA A 90 27.86 -13.89 -28.79
CA ALA A 90 29.28 -13.82 -28.43
C ALA A 90 29.62 -14.77 -27.27
N ARG A 91 28.82 -14.76 -26.19
CA ARG A 91 29.02 -15.67 -25.05
C ARG A 91 28.88 -17.14 -25.45
N LYS A 92 27.95 -17.48 -26.36
CA LYS A 92 27.75 -18.85 -26.84
C LYS A 92 29.01 -19.43 -27.50
N HIS A 93 29.69 -18.64 -28.32
CA HIS A 93 30.88 -19.09 -29.06
C HIS A 93 32.18 -18.94 -28.28
N ASN A 94 32.26 -17.99 -27.34
CA ASN A 94 33.43 -17.86 -26.45
C ASN A 94 33.54 -19.07 -25.51
N ASN A 95 32.42 -19.50 -24.91
CA ASN A 95 32.40 -20.67 -24.02
C ASN A 95 32.80 -21.98 -24.74
N GLN A 96 32.68 -22.07 -26.07
CA GLN A 96 33.15 -23.22 -26.86
C GLN A 96 34.67 -23.18 -27.08
N LYS A 97 35.26 -21.99 -27.18
CA LYS A 97 36.72 -21.80 -27.28
C LYS A 97 37.43 -22.06 -25.96
N ASP A 98 36.80 -21.74 -24.83
CA ASP A 98 37.40 -21.93 -23.50
C ASP A 98 37.74 -23.40 -23.19
N GLY A 99 37.05 -24.38 -23.80
CA GLY A 99 37.40 -25.81 -23.71
C GLY A 99 38.61 -26.25 -24.55
N SER A 100 39.08 -25.38 -25.45
CA SER A 100 40.29 -25.60 -26.30
C SER A 100 41.46 -24.68 -25.92
N GLY A 101 41.23 -23.69 -25.06
CA GLY A 101 42.21 -22.66 -24.69
C GLY A 101 42.94 -22.91 -23.37
N SER A 102 42.61 -24.00 -22.66
CA SER A 102 43.22 -24.39 -21.38
C SER A 102 44.32 -25.45 -21.52
N GLU A 103 44.71 -25.83 -22.74
CA GLU A 103 45.74 -26.87 -23.02
C GLU A 103 47.07 -26.27 -23.55
N GLN A 104 47.28 -24.97 -23.40
CA GLN A 104 48.57 -24.33 -23.67
C GLN A 104 49.05 -23.58 -22.42
N GLU A 105 49.50 -24.35 -21.43
CA GLU A 105 50.59 -23.98 -20.50
C GLU A 105 51.38 -25.23 -20.14
#